data_AF-A0A6A7BUH2-F1
#
_entry.id   AF-A0A6A7BUH2-F1
#
_cell.length_a   1.000
_cell.length_b   1.000
_cell.length_c   1.000
_cell.angle_alpha   90.00
_cell.angle_beta   90.00
_cell.angle_gamma   90.00
#
_symmetry.space_group_name_H-M   'P 1'
#
loop_
_entity.id
_entity.type
_entity.pdbx_description
1 polymer ?
#
loop_
_entity_poly.entity_id
_entity_poly.type
_entity_poly.pdbx_seq_one_letter_code
_entity_poly.pdbx_strand_id
1 'polypeptide(L)'
;MVLGHRKSTSVEESDVGEDETVVGKEEGSVLSHIISQLRPGADLSRVTLPTFILEPRSMLERITNFMAHPELMLTLPLVEDPLKRFVAVTQFYLCGWHIKPPGVKKPLNPILGEIFTGYWDYADGTHGYYISEQTSHHPPKSSYFFMVPSHHIRIDGTLKPRSKFLGNSVGSFMEGIAIMRFLNRKERYFVTQPNMYARGILFGKMKYELGDQAIVRCPETGYEADIEFKTKGWVGGAYNAIGGYIRQSSTGRKLYELSGHWHGAMYIQDLSTGKKELLFDATNAKPSMVKARPLEEQGPRESQKLWNITTNAIKKADQKTATEDKTRIEDEQRREAAERGEGSWRPKLFKPAPAGDEESLDWIINADVDDKTPPEKQIEQILAIAPIMPGQTYQSQQPQQSQLPGQSNGQIPPPVQPAQPAQPALQPQQRVGPVALQSQQTPQPLSQQYQPHTVGGPIKRTDSLGNEETFIDAES
;
A
#
# COMPACT_ATOMS: atom_id res chain seq x y z
N MET A 1 -45.19 2.42 -55.33
CA MET A 1 -43.97 3.24 -55.39
C MET A 1 -43.94 4.15 -54.18
N VAL A 2 -43.00 3.91 -53.27
CA VAL A 2 -42.69 4.74 -52.09
C VAL A 2 -41.33 5.38 -52.33
N LEU A 3 -41.16 6.65 -51.95
CA LEU A 3 -39.93 7.29 -51.43
C LEU A 3 -40.18 8.82 -51.37
N GLY A 4 -39.82 9.57 -50.32
CA GLY A 4 -39.12 9.23 -49.09
C GLY A 4 -39.12 10.41 -48.10
N HIS A 5 -38.78 10.10 -46.86
CA HIS A 5 -38.34 11.07 -45.84
C HIS A 5 -36.99 10.57 -45.30
N ARG A 6 -35.96 11.42 -45.37
CA ARG A 6 -34.64 11.17 -44.78
C ARG A 6 -34.75 11.29 -43.26
N LYS A 7 -34.41 10.21 -42.54
CA LYS A 7 -34.05 10.26 -41.12
C LYS A 7 -32.53 10.24 -41.00
N SER A 8 -32.01 11.24 -40.30
CA SER A 8 -30.65 11.28 -39.75
C SER A 8 -30.49 10.14 -38.73
N THR A 9 -29.55 9.24 -38.96
CA THR A 9 -29.12 8.21 -38.03
C THR A 9 -27.96 8.75 -37.20
N SER A 10 -28.24 9.14 -35.96
CA SER A 10 -27.22 9.21 -34.91
C SER A 10 -26.80 7.78 -34.56
N VAL A 11 -25.53 7.48 -34.79
CA VAL A 11 -24.90 6.23 -34.39
C VAL A 11 -24.73 6.28 -32.87
N GLU A 12 -25.60 5.62 -32.13
CA GLU A 12 -25.30 5.20 -30.76
C GLU A 12 -24.33 4.03 -30.87
N GLU A 13 -23.03 4.29 -30.75
CA GLU A 13 -22.04 3.25 -30.47
C GLU A 13 -22.31 2.73 -29.05
N SER A 14 -22.97 1.59 -28.98
CA SER A 14 -23.18 0.83 -27.75
C SER A 14 -21.87 0.12 -27.41
N ASP A 15 -21.09 0.74 -26.52
CA ASP A 15 -19.93 0.14 -25.83
C ASP A 15 -20.40 -0.96 -24.86
N VAL A 16 -20.78 -2.11 -25.42
CA VAL A 16 -21.24 -3.30 -24.70
C VAL A 16 -20.20 -4.38 -24.91
N GLY A 17 -19.35 -4.65 -23.92
CA GLY A 17 -18.31 -5.67 -24.06
C GLY A 17 -17.67 -6.18 -22.77
N GLU A 18 -17.05 -5.32 -21.95
CA GLU A 18 -16.12 -5.80 -20.91
C GLU A 18 -16.45 -5.35 -19.47
N ASP A 19 -17.27 -4.31 -19.32
CA ASP A 19 -17.52 -3.62 -18.03
C ASP A 19 -18.79 -4.06 -17.29
N GLU A 20 -19.56 -4.97 -17.88
CA GLU A 20 -20.85 -5.40 -17.35
C GLU A 20 -20.75 -6.83 -16.80
N THR A 21 -21.10 -7.02 -15.52
CA THR A 21 -21.33 -8.37 -14.98
C THR A 21 -22.79 -8.71 -15.07
N VAL A 22 -23.11 -9.77 -15.80
CA VAL A 22 -24.42 -10.43 -15.70
C VAL A 22 -24.29 -11.47 -14.59
N VAL A 23 -24.83 -11.13 -13.43
CA VAL A 23 -24.92 -12.05 -12.30
C VAL A 23 -26.02 -13.06 -12.59
N GLY A 24 -25.77 -14.35 -12.34
CA GLY A 24 -26.78 -15.40 -12.53
C GLY A 24 -28.01 -15.18 -11.65
N LYS A 25 -29.17 -15.77 -11.98
CA LYS A 25 -30.41 -15.54 -11.22
C LYS A 25 -30.28 -15.92 -9.73
N GLU A 26 -29.60 -17.02 -9.44
CA GLU A 26 -29.39 -17.48 -8.05
C GLU A 26 -28.45 -16.55 -7.29
N GLU A 27 -27.32 -16.18 -7.90
CA GLU A 27 -26.35 -15.23 -7.37
C GLU A 27 -26.99 -13.84 -7.12
N GLY A 28 -27.86 -13.38 -8.03
CA GLY A 28 -28.60 -12.13 -7.91
C GLY A 28 -29.60 -12.17 -6.76
N SER A 29 -30.22 -13.32 -6.49
CA SER A 29 -31.09 -13.53 -5.34
C SER A 29 -30.32 -13.43 -4.02
N VAL A 30 -29.12 -14.04 -3.95
CA VAL A 30 -28.23 -13.95 -2.78
C VAL A 30 -27.81 -12.51 -2.50
N LEU A 31 -27.39 -11.77 -3.54
CA LEU A 31 -27.06 -10.34 -3.38
C LEU A 31 -28.27 -9.54 -2.91
N SER A 32 -29.44 -9.75 -3.52
CA SER A 32 -30.67 -9.06 -3.16
C SER A 32 -31.05 -9.31 -1.69
N HIS A 33 -30.89 -10.55 -1.21
CA HIS A 33 -31.15 -10.90 0.17
C HIS A 33 -30.21 -10.16 1.14
N ILE A 34 -28.90 -10.17 0.89
CA ILE A 34 -27.91 -9.44 1.71
C ILE A 34 -28.22 -7.95 1.71
N ILE A 35 -28.46 -7.38 0.53
CA ILE A 35 -28.69 -5.95 0.37
C ILE A 35 -30.02 -5.51 1.03
N SER A 36 -31.06 -6.34 1.00
CA SER A 36 -32.35 -6.03 1.64
C SER A 36 -32.26 -5.82 3.16
N GLN A 37 -31.20 -6.32 3.79
CA GLN A 37 -30.94 -6.14 5.22
C GLN A 37 -30.19 -4.83 5.53
N LEU A 38 -29.73 -4.11 4.50
CA LEU A 38 -28.91 -2.91 4.65
C LEU A 38 -29.76 -1.64 4.52
N ARG A 39 -29.41 -0.64 5.33
CA ARG A 39 -29.95 0.73 5.20
C ARG A 39 -28.97 1.58 4.40
N PRO A 40 -29.43 2.52 3.56
CA PRO A 40 -28.54 3.48 2.90
C PRO A 40 -27.63 4.17 3.93
N GLY A 41 -26.33 4.24 3.62
CA GLY A 41 -25.27 4.72 4.51
C GLY A 41 -24.61 3.63 5.37
N ALA A 42 -25.12 2.39 5.39
CA ALA A 42 -24.53 1.30 6.17
C ALA A 42 -23.07 1.02 5.77
N ASP A 43 -22.22 0.83 6.78
CA ASP A 43 -20.83 0.40 6.62
C ASP A 43 -20.80 -1.08 6.22
N LEU A 44 -20.15 -1.36 5.09
CA LEU A 44 -20.03 -2.71 4.53
C LEU A 44 -18.78 -3.45 5.00
N SER A 45 -17.90 -2.83 5.80
CA SER A 45 -16.67 -3.46 6.29
C SER A 45 -16.92 -4.71 7.15
N ARG A 46 -18.12 -4.83 7.73
CA ARG A 46 -18.55 -5.97 8.56
C ARG A 46 -19.51 -6.92 7.86
N VAL A 47 -19.80 -6.68 6.58
CA VAL A 47 -20.72 -7.52 5.79
C VAL A 47 -19.90 -8.52 4.97
N THR A 48 -20.15 -9.80 5.19
CA THR A 48 -19.53 -10.87 4.39
C THR A 48 -20.17 -10.92 3.01
N LEU A 49 -19.39 -10.57 1.99
CA LEU A 49 -19.81 -10.61 0.60
C LEU A 49 -19.61 -12.01 0.00
N PRO A 50 -20.49 -12.47 -0.92
CA PRO A 50 -20.36 -13.79 -1.56
C PRO A 50 -19.08 -13.93 -2.39
N THR A 51 -18.57 -15.16 -2.53
CA THR A 51 -17.32 -15.44 -3.25
C THR A 51 -17.40 -15.17 -4.76
N PHE A 52 -18.58 -15.27 -5.37
CA PHE A 52 -18.75 -15.01 -6.80
C PHE A 52 -18.56 -13.53 -7.18
N ILE A 53 -18.54 -12.59 -6.23
CA ILE A 53 -18.18 -11.19 -6.50
C ILE A 53 -16.72 -10.87 -6.15
N LEU A 54 -15.91 -11.87 -5.79
CA LEU A 54 -14.51 -11.68 -5.46
C LEU A 54 -13.62 -11.87 -6.69
N GLU A 55 -12.57 -11.06 -6.81
CA GLU A 55 -11.44 -11.37 -7.68
C GLU A 55 -10.43 -12.26 -6.93
N PRO A 56 -9.63 -13.07 -7.63
CA PRO A 56 -8.70 -13.99 -7.00
C PRO A 56 -7.38 -13.32 -6.58
N ARG A 57 -7.45 -12.16 -5.92
CA ARG A 57 -6.30 -11.41 -5.39
C ARG A 57 -6.64 -10.74 -4.06
N SER A 58 -5.67 -10.69 -3.16
CA SER A 58 -5.72 -9.85 -1.95
C SER A 58 -5.63 -8.37 -2.32
N MET A 59 -6.21 -7.49 -1.49
CA MET A 59 -6.03 -6.05 -1.66
C MET A 59 -4.55 -5.64 -1.63
N LEU A 60 -3.71 -6.35 -0.86
CA LEU A 60 -2.27 -6.06 -0.77
C LEU A 60 -1.53 -6.21 -2.10
N GLU A 61 -1.97 -7.18 -2.92
CA GLU A 61 -1.52 -7.37 -4.30
C GLU A 61 -2.25 -6.40 -5.24
N ARG A 62 -3.57 -6.18 -5.06
CA ARG A 62 -4.36 -5.28 -5.93
C ARG A 62 -3.82 -3.84 -5.95
N ILE A 63 -3.22 -3.36 -4.86
CA ILE A 63 -2.56 -2.04 -4.79
C ILE A 63 -1.50 -1.88 -5.90
N THR A 64 -0.80 -2.95 -6.29
CA THR A 64 0.24 -2.86 -7.32
C THR A 64 -0.30 -2.51 -8.70
N ASN A 65 -1.61 -2.63 -8.94
CA ASN A 65 -2.23 -2.15 -10.18
C ASN A 65 -2.07 -0.63 -10.38
N PHE A 66 -1.94 0.16 -9.30
CA PHE A 66 -1.66 1.59 -9.43
C PHE A 66 -0.29 1.86 -10.07
N MET A 67 0.60 0.87 -9.99
CA MET A 67 1.93 0.87 -10.61
C MET A 67 1.96 -0.08 -11.81
N ALA A 68 0.87 -0.16 -12.58
CA ALA A 68 0.76 -1.05 -13.74
C ALA A 68 1.77 -0.74 -14.87
N HIS A 69 2.29 0.49 -14.90
CA HIS A 69 3.33 0.93 -15.84
C HIS A 69 4.52 1.54 -15.10
N PRO A 70 5.22 0.76 -14.25
CA PRO A 70 6.31 1.30 -13.47
C PRO A 70 7.51 1.71 -14.35
N GLU A 71 7.59 1.25 -15.59
CA GLU A 71 8.57 1.74 -16.56
C GLU A 71 8.43 3.24 -16.86
N LEU A 72 7.21 3.80 -16.78
CA LEU A 72 6.97 5.21 -17.08
C LEU A 72 7.53 6.15 -16.00
N MET A 73 7.78 5.65 -14.78
CA MET A 73 8.34 6.48 -13.71
C MET A 73 9.86 6.59 -13.73
N LEU A 74 10.57 5.65 -14.38
CA LEU A 74 12.03 5.52 -14.29
C LEU A 74 12.80 6.79 -14.65
N THR A 75 12.34 7.52 -15.68
CA THR A 75 13.02 8.72 -16.18
C THR A 75 12.51 10.02 -15.56
N LEU A 76 11.42 10.00 -14.80
CA LEU A 76 10.80 11.20 -14.22
C LEU A 76 11.77 12.02 -13.34
N PRO A 77 12.60 11.40 -12.49
CA PRO A 77 13.56 12.13 -11.66
C PRO A 77 14.65 12.86 -12.45
N LEU A 78 14.83 12.54 -13.73
CA LEU A 78 15.82 13.13 -14.65
C LEU A 78 15.26 14.26 -15.50
N VAL A 79 13.93 14.46 -15.52
CA VAL A 79 13.31 15.57 -16.25
C VAL A 79 13.67 16.86 -15.53
N GLU A 80 14.40 17.79 -16.17
CA GLU A 80 14.88 19.00 -15.47
C GLU A 80 13.79 20.05 -15.23
N ASP A 81 12.97 20.33 -16.25
CA ASP A 81 11.90 21.32 -16.15
C ASP A 81 10.83 20.86 -15.14
N PRO A 82 10.59 21.61 -14.05
CA PRO A 82 9.68 21.19 -12.99
C PRO A 82 8.23 21.00 -13.45
N LEU A 83 7.77 21.79 -14.42
CA LEU A 83 6.41 21.68 -14.93
C LEU A 83 6.26 20.44 -15.82
N LYS A 84 7.21 20.19 -16.73
CA LYS A 84 7.24 18.97 -17.56
C LYS A 84 7.36 17.72 -16.69
N ARG A 85 8.17 17.76 -15.64
CA ARG A 85 8.29 16.66 -14.67
C ARG A 85 6.96 16.42 -13.96
N PHE A 86 6.28 17.49 -13.52
CA PHE A 86 4.95 17.38 -12.90
C PHE A 86 3.89 16.83 -13.85
N VAL A 87 3.89 17.24 -15.13
CA VAL A 87 3.03 16.65 -16.18
C VAL A 87 3.29 15.15 -16.32
N ALA A 88 4.55 14.73 -16.34
CA ALA A 88 4.92 13.33 -16.49
C ALA A 88 4.59 12.49 -15.23
N VAL A 89 4.68 13.05 -14.02
CA VAL A 89 4.14 12.42 -12.79
C VAL A 89 2.62 12.27 -12.88
N THR A 90 1.92 13.29 -13.40
CA THR A 90 0.46 13.24 -13.60
C THR A 90 0.07 12.17 -14.63
N GLN A 91 0.87 12.00 -15.69
CA GLN A 91 0.71 10.93 -16.67
C GLN A 91 0.86 9.55 -16.02
N PHE A 92 1.93 9.34 -15.25
CA PHE A 92 2.17 8.08 -14.51
C PHE A 92 1.02 7.79 -13.54
N TYR A 93 0.53 8.80 -12.82
CA TYR A 93 -0.63 8.63 -11.94
C TYR A 93 -1.88 8.14 -12.71
N LEU A 94 -2.18 8.73 -13.87
CA LEU A 94 -3.37 8.40 -14.65
C LEU A 94 -3.30 7.03 -15.32
N CYS A 95 -2.11 6.55 -15.68
CA CYS A 95 -1.97 5.28 -16.39
C CYS A 95 -2.35 4.06 -15.53
N GLY A 96 -2.34 4.14 -14.20
CA GLY A 96 -2.61 2.99 -13.31
C GLY A 96 -4.09 2.59 -13.18
N TRP A 97 -5.03 3.42 -13.66
CA TRP A 97 -6.46 3.24 -13.36
C TRP A 97 -7.22 2.31 -14.31
N HIS A 98 -6.67 2.03 -15.49
CA HIS A 98 -7.33 1.19 -16.50
C HIS A 98 -7.34 -0.31 -16.13
N ILE A 99 -6.51 -0.74 -15.17
CA ILE A 99 -6.47 -2.16 -14.75
C ILE A 99 -7.65 -2.50 -13.84
N LYS A 100 -8.66 -3.12 -14.46
CA LYS A 100 -9.86 -3.63 -13.78
C LYS A 100 -10.07 -5.12 -14.09
N PRO A 101 -10.66 -5.87 -13.14
CA PRO A 101 -11.11 -7.24 -13.42
C PRO A 101 -12.26 -7.19 -14.45
N PRO A 102 -12.48 -8.28 -15.20
CA PRO A 102 -13.68 -8.38 -16.04
C PRO A 102 -14.92 -8.29 -15.15
N GLY A 103 -15.72 -7.26 -15.38
CA GLY A 103 -16.90 -6.97 -14.56
C GLY A 103 -16.62 -6.38 -13.17
N VAL A 104 -17.64 -6.39 -12.31
CA VAL A 104 -17.62 -5.82 -10.97
C VAL A 104 -17.20 -6.87 -9.96
N LYS A 105 -15.90 -6.89 -9.64
CA LYS A 105 -15.31 -7.76 -8.62
C LYS A 105 -14.59 -6.95 -7.55
N LYS A 106 -14.56 -7.47 -6.33
CA LYS A 106 -13.84 -6.90 -5.19
C LYS A 106 -12.63 -7.79 -4.82
N PRO A 107 -11.46 -7.24 -4.52
CA PRO A 107 -10.36 -8.02 -3.94
C PRO A 107 -10.74 -8.66 -2.60
N LEU A 108 -10.05 -9.74 -2.26
CA LEU A 108 -10.08 -10.32 -0.93
C LEU A 108 -9.66 -9.26 0.10
N ASN A 109 -10.42 -9.15 1.19
CA ASN A 109 -10.07 -8.26 2.30
C ASN A 109 -8.92 -8.89 3.08
N PRO A 110 -7.74 -8.24 3.17
CA PRO A 110 -6.61 -8.88 3.80
C PRO A 110 -6.87 -9.10 5.29
N ILE A 111 -6.34 -10.21 5.82
CA ILE A 111 -6.36 -10.46 7.26
C ILE A 111 -5.33 -9.57 7.96
N LEU A 112 -5.47 -9.35 9.26
CA LEU A 112 -4.55 -8.49 9.99
C LEU A 112 -3.14 -9.08 10.01
N GLY A 113 -2.12 -8.31 9.63
CA GLY A 113 -0.75 -8.82 9.52
C GLY A 113 -0.48 -9.73 8.31
N GLU A 114 -1.42 -9.81 7.36
CA GLU A 114 -1.14 -10.33 6.01
C GLU A 114 -0.06 -9.47 5.33
N ILE A 115 0.81 -10.09 4.53
CA ILE A 115 1.91 -9.42 3.83
C ILE A 115 1.86 -9.78 2.33
N PHE A 116 2.22 -8.84 1.47
CA PHE A 116 2.57 -9.14 0.08
C PHE A 116 3.91 -8.47 -0.26
N THR A 117 4.83 -9.24 -0.84
CA THR A 117 6.08 -8.73 -1.40
C THR A 117 6.13 -9.05 -2.88
N GLY A 118 6.78 -8.17 -3.64
CA GLY A 118 6.94 -8.37 -5.07
C GLY A 118 7.98 -7.45 -5.68
N TYR A 119 8.29 -7.71 -6.93
CA TYR A 119 9.30 -6.96 -7.67
C TYR A 119 8.94 -6.80 -9.15
N TRP A 120 9.60 -5.87 -9.82
CA TRP A 120 9.56 -5.69 -11.27
C TRP A 120 10.97 -5.80 -11.83
N ASP A 121 11.07 -6.35 -13.03
CA ASP A 121 12.29 -6.33 -13.83
C ASP A 121 12.16 -5.25 -14.90
N TYR A 122 13.15 -4.36 -14.98
CA TYR A 122 13.18 -3.31 -16.00
C TYR A 122 14.14 -3.66 -17.14
N ALA A 123 13.94 -3.01 -18.28
CA ALA A 123 14.71 -3.28 -19.50
C ALA A 123 16.21 -2.93 -19.36
N ASP A 124 16.55 -2.05 -18.42
CA ASP A 124 17.94 -1.67 -18.10
C ASP A 124 18.62 -2.62 -17.10
N GLY A 125 17.94 -3.71 -16.70
CA GLY A 125 18.45 -4.69 -15.74
C GLY A 125 18.28 -4.29 -14.27
N THR A 126 17.67 -3.13 -13.98
CA THR A 126 17.34 -2.72 -12.61
C THR A 126 16.01 -3.30 -12.17
N HIS A 127 15.71 -3.19 -10.86
CA HIS A 127 14.47 -3.72 -10.27
C HIS A 127 13.73 -2.68 -9.45
N GLY A 128 12.41 -2.80 -9.41
CA GLY A 128 11.55 -2.15 -8.44
C GLY A 128 11.12 -3.14 -7.38
N TYR A 129 11.12 -2.73 -6.11
CA TYR A 129 10.84 -3.60 -4.97
C TYR A 129 9.60 -3.11 -4.23
N TYR A 130 8.68 -4.00 -3.88
CA TYR A 130 7.43 -3.70 -3.19
C TYR A 130 7.23 -4.56 -1.95
N ILE A 131 6.75 -3.92 -0.89
CA ILE A 131 6.41 -4.54 0.38
C ILE A 131 5.09 -3.93 0.86
N SER A 132 4.13 -4.75 1.27
CA SER A 132 2.92 -4.26 1.93
C SER A 132 2.48 -5.16 3.08
N GLU A 133 1.77 -4.56 4.04
CA GLU A 133 1.21 -5.23 5.20
C GLU A 133 -0.18 -4.68 5.51
N GLN A 134 -1.11 -5.56 5.91
CA GLN A 134 -2.38 -5.14 6.49
C GLN A 134 -2.16 -4.67 7.93
N THR A 135 -2.08 -3.35 8.13
CA THR A 135 -1.76 -2.73 9.43
C THR A 135 -2.98 -2.59 10.35
N SER A 136 -4.20 -2.63 9.80
CA SER A 136 -5.45 -2.62 10.56
C SER A 136 -6.57 -3.38 9.84
N HIS A 137 -7.47 -4.04 10.57
CA HIS A 137 -8.61 -4.76 9.99
C HIS A 137 -9.96 -4.07 10.25
N HIS A 138 -10.12 -3.40 11.40
CA HIS A 138 -11.32 -2.65 11.76
C HIS A 138 -10.95 -1.27 12.34
N PRO A 139 -10.95 -0.19 11.52
CA PRO A 139 -11.21 -0.18 10.07
C PRO A 139 -10.07 -0.81 9.25
N PRO A 140 -10.32 -1.26 8.01
CA PRO A 140 -9.28 -1.85 7.16
C PRO A 140 -8.28 -0.78 6.71
N LYS A 141 -6.99 -1.04 6.93
CA LYS A 141 -5.88 -0.21 6.44
C LYS A 141 -4.72 -1.10 6.00
N SER A 142 -4.15 -0.77 4.84
CA SER A 142 -2.99 -1.45 4.28
C SER A 142 -1.89 -0.43 4.06
N SER A 143 -0.69 -0.68 4.56
CA SER A 143 0.47 0.17 4.30
C SER A 143 1.39 -0.51 3.30
N TYR A 144 2.02 0.27 2.43
CA TYR A 144 2.89 -0.24 1.39
C TYR A 144 4.09 0.68 1.16
N PHE A 145 5.17 0.05 0.71
CA PHE A 145 6.43 0.64 0.35
C PHE A 145 6.81 0.13 -1.03
N PHE A 146 7.32 1.04 -1.87
CA PHE A 146 7.89 0.71 -3.16
C PHE A 146 9.15 1.55 -3.39
N MET A 147 10.18 0.97 -4.01
CA MET A 147 11.40 1.71 -4.30
C MET A 147 12.12 1.18 -5.54
N VAL A 148 12.69 2.10 -6.31
CA VAL A 148 13.64 1.83 -7.39
C VAL A 148 14.93 2.60 -7.08
N PRO A 149 15.86 2.01 -6.31
CA PRO A 149 17.06 2.70 -5.86
C PRO A 149 17.89 3.30 -7.01
N SER A 150 18.08 2.52 -8.08
CA SER A 150 18.85 2.92 -9.28
C SER A 150 18.26 4.10 -10.04
N HIS A 151 16.99 4.44 -9.78
CA HIS A 151 16.28 5.55 -10.41
C HIS A 151 15.89 6.64 -9.41
N HIS A 152 16.35 6.59 -8.15
CA HIS A 152 16.04 7.57 -7.11
C HIS A 152 14.56 7.73 -6.78
N ILE A 153 13.75 6.68 -6.99
CA ILE A 153 12.30 6.71 -6.75
C ILE A 153 11.98 5.95 -5.47
N ARG A 154 11.21 6.57 -4.60
CA ARG A 154 10.62 5.93 -3.41
C ARG A 154 9.15 6.29 -3.29
N ILE A 155 8.30 5.33 -2.97
CA ILE A 155 6.88 5.53 -2.71
C ILE A 155 6.54 4.88 -1.37
N ASP A 156 5.94 5.64 -0.47
CA ASP A 156 5.30 5.10 0.72
C ASP A 156 3.82 5.47 0.64
N GLY A 157 2.93 4.54 1.00
CA GLY A 157 1.51 4.80 0.91
C GLY A 157 0.68 3.99 1.89
N THR A 158 -0.52 4.47 2.15
CA THR A 158 -1.50 3.76 2.95
C THR A 158 -2.86 3.80 2.27
N LEU A 159 -3.44 2.64 2.06
CA LEU A 159 -4.78 2.45 1.53
C LEU A 159 -5.78 2.41 2.71
N LYS A 160 -6.78 3.29 2.69
CA LYS A 160 -7.83 3.37 3.72
C LYS A 160 -9.22 3.32 3.06
N PRO A 161 -9.68 2.15 2.59
CA PRO A 161 -10.98 2.03 1.96
C PRO A 161 -12.10 2.05 3.01
N ARG A 162 -13.11 2.89 2.81
CA ARG A 162 -14.34 2.91 3.60
C ARG A 162 -15.53 2.57 2.71
N SER A 163 -16.05 1.36 2.83
CA SER A 163 -17.16 0.89 2.00
C SER A 163 -18.51 1.27 2.59
N LYS A 164 -19.37 1.92 1.81
CA LYS A 164 -20.75 2.25 2.19
C LYS A 164 -21.76 1.76 1.16
N PHE A 165 -22.88 1.26 1.67
CA PHE A 165 -24.06 0.99 0.85
C PHE A 165 -24.81 2.29 0.56
N LEU A 166 -25.15 2.54 -0.71
CA LEU A 166 -25.76 3.78 -1.20
C LEU A 166 -27.12 3.55 -1.90
N GLY A 167 -27.80 2.43 -1.59
CA GLY A 167 -29.04 2.03 -2.29
C GLY A 167 -28.74 1.17 -3.51
N ASN A 168 -29.00 1.64 -4.73
CA ASN A 168 -28.63 0.87 -5.94
C ASN A 168 -27.13 0.96 -6.29
N SER A 169 -26.28 1.28 -5.31
CA SER A 169 -24.84 1.39 -5.48
C SER A 169 -24.09 1.04 -4.20
N VAL A 170 -22.84 0.62 -4.34
CA VAL A 170 -21.86 0.57 -3.26
C VAL A 170 -20.72 1.53 -3.60
N GLY A 171 -20.36 2.39 -2.66
CA GLY A 171 -19.18 3.24 -2.77
C GLY A 171 -18.05 2.75 -1.87
N SER A 172 -16.83 2.72 -2.39
CA SER A 172 -15.61 2.60 -1.59
C SER A 172 -14.90 3.95 -1.61
N PHE A 173 -14.97 4.65 -0.47
CA PHE A 173 -14.33 5.94 -0.30
C PHE A 173 -12.85 5.73 0.04
N MET A 174 -11.97 6.28 -0.78
CA MET A 174 -10.53 6.04 -0.70
C MET A 174 -9.88 7.18 0.07
N GLU A 175 -9.65 6.97 1.36
CA GLU A 175 -9.10 7.99 2.28
C GLU A 175 -7.59 7.82 2.48
N GLY A 176 -6.99 7.04 1.60
CA GLY A 176 -5.57 6.78 1.58
C GLY A 176 -4.78 7.91 0.94
N ILE A 177 -3.46 7.78 1.02
CA ILE A 177 -2.52 8.67 0.35
C ILE A 177 -1.28 7.87 -0.04
N ALA A 178 -0.63 8.28 -1.13
CA ALA A 178 0.70 7.87 -1.49
C ALA A 178 1.61 9.10 -1.54
N ILE A 179 2.87 8.93 -1.12
CA ILE A 179 3.91 9.95 -1.22
C ILE A 179 5.02 9.37 -2.09
N MET A 180 5.11 9.84 -3.32
CA MET A 180 6.22 9.54 -4.23
C MET A 180 7.33 10.57 -4.03
N ARG A 181 8.57 10.11 -3.95
CA ARG A 181 9.75 10.94 -3.68
C ARG A 181 10.78 10.72 -4.76
N PHE A 182 11.33 11.82 -5.26
CA PHE A 182 12.52 11.82 -6.10
C PHE A 182 13.73 12.21 -5.23
N LEU A 183 14.50 11.21 -4.81
CA LEU A 183 15.52 11.35 -3.77
C LEU A 183 16.69 12.24 -4.20
N ASN A 184 17.00 12.27 -5.50
CA ASN A 184 18.00 13.15 -6.10
C ASN A 184 17.55 14.61 -6.15
N ARG A 185 16.24 14.88 -6.15
CA ARG A 185 15.67 16.23 -6.22
C ARG A 185 15.14 16.75 -4.89
N LYS A 186 14.96 15.86 -3.90
CA LYS A 186 14.27 16.14 -2.63
C LYS A 186 12.84 16.68 -2.85
N GLU A 187 12.17 16.17 -3.88
CA GLU A 187 10.79 16.53 -4.23
C GLU A 187 9.81 15.46 -3.77
N ARG A 188 8.64 15.88 -3.28
CA ARG A 188 7.60 15.00 -2.76
C ARG A 188 6.29 15.24 -3.51
N TYR A 189 5.71 14.18 -4.04
CA TYR A 189 4.43 14.18 -4.73
C TYR A 189 3.40 13.45 -3.88
N PHE A 190 2.46 14.20 -3.35
CA PHE A 190 1.34 13.70 -2.56
C PHE A 190 0.20 13.35 -3.50
N VAL A 191 -0.26 12.11 -3.42
CA VAL A 191 -1.21 11.53 -4.38
C VAL A 191 -2.37 10.90 -3.63
N THR A 192 -3.59 11.38 -3.89
CA THR A 192 -4.83 10.75 -3.41
C THR A 192 -5.41 9.82 -4.46
N GLN A 193 -6.42 9.02 -4.09
CA GLN A 193 -7.11 8.12 -5.01
C GLN A 193 -8.55 8.60 -5.25
N PRO A 194 -9.13 8.37 -6.45
CA PRO A 194 -10.55 8.56 -6.68
C PRO A 194 -11.35 7.50 -5.90
N ASN A 195 -12.62 7.80 -5.68
CA ASN A 195 -13.53 6.83 -5.09
C ASN A 195 -13.95 5.80 -6.14
N MET A 196 -14.32 4.61 -5.66
CA MET A 196 -14.77 3.50 -6.53
C MET A 196 -16.24 3.21 -6.27
N TYR A 197 -17.01 2.98 -7.33
CA TYR A 197 -18.44 2.72 -7.24
C TYR A 197 -18.82 1.45 -8.02
N ALA A 198 -19.54 0.56 -7.34
CA ALA A 198 -20.30 -0.50 -7.99
C ALA A 198 -21.75 -0.02 -8.15
N ARG A 199 -22.18 0.21 -9.39
CA ARG A 199 -23.54 0.65 -9.75
C ARG A 199 -24.42 -0.55 -10.11
N GLY A 200 -25.73 -0.41 -9.97
CA GLY A 200 -26.69 -1.40 -10.46
C GLY A 200 -26.68 -2.72 -9.67
N ILE A 201 -26.31 -2.67 -8.39
CA ILE A 201 -26.19 -3.85 -7.53
C ILE A 201 -27.53 -4.50 -7.16
N LEU A 202 -28.64 -3.78 -7.31
CA LEU A 202 -30.01 -4.28 -7.09
C LEU A 202 -30.83 -4.30 -8.38
N PHE A 203 -30.72 -3.23 -9.16
CA PHE A 203 -31.52 -3.03 -10.37
C PHE A 203 -30.62 -2.61 -11.54
N GLY A 204 -30.75 -3.34 -12.66
CA GLY A 204 -29.96 -3.11 -13.87
C GLY A 204 -28.74 -4.03 -13.97
N LYS A 205 -27.76 -3.61 -14.78
CA LYS A 205 -26.49 -4.33 -14.92
C LYS A 205 -25.45 -3.75 -13.97
N MET A 206 -24.66 -4.62 -13.35
CA MET A 206 -23.58 -4.18 -12.48
C MET A 206 -22.47 -3.53 -13.29
N LYS A 207 -22.05 -2.32 -12.89
CA LYS A 207 -20.95 -1.59 -13.53
C LYS A 207 -19.98 -0.99 -12.51
N TYR A 208 -18.71 -0.89 -12.90
CA TYR A 208 -17.65 -0.31 -12.10
C TYR A 208 -17.32 1.11 -12.60
N GLU A 209 -17.42 2.10 -11.71
CA GLU A 209 -17.04 3.49 -12.00
C GLU A 209 -15.94 3.96 -11.04
N LEU A 210 -15.03 4.77 -11.56
CA LEU A 210 -14.23 5.69 -10.74
C LEU A 210 -14.96 7.03 -10.66
N GLY A 211 -14.88 7.67 -9.50
CA GLY A 211 -15.60 8.91 -9.24
C GLY A 211 -14.87 9.89 -8.33
N ASP A 212 -15.39 11.11 -8.35
CA ASP A 212 -14.95 12.22 -7.51
C ASP A 212 -13.54 12.72 -7.82
N GLN A 213 -12.99 13.52 -6.91
CA GLN A 213 -11.72 14.22 -7.09
C GLN A 213 -10.54 13.37 -6.61
N ALA A 214 -9.46 13.42 -7.37
CA ALA A 214 -8.14 13.01 -6.96
C ALA A 214 -7.14 14.13 -7.17
N ILE A 215 -6.10 14.17 -6.34
CA ILE A 215 -5.12 15.25 -6.31
C ILE A 215 -3.73 14.66 -6.45
N VAL A 216 -2.91 15.28 -7.30
CA VAL A 216 -1.45 15.15 -7.29
C VAL A 216 -0.89 16.50 -6.90
N ARG A 217 -0.03 16.58 -5.89
CA ARG A 217 0.54 17.85 -5.42
C ARG A 217 2.02 17.72 -5.14
N CYS A 218 2.82 18.67 -5.64
CA CYS A 218 4.23 18.81 -5.32
C CYS A 218 4.47 20.15 -4.62
N PRO A 219 4.60 20.17 -3.28
CA PRO A 219 4.85 21.40 -2.53
C PRO A 219 6.13 22.11 -2.97
N GLU A 220 7.20 21.36 -3.29
CA GLU A 220 8.51 21.93 -3.63
C GLU A 220 8.50 22.70 -4.96
N THR A 221 7.71 22.27 -5.95
CA THR A 221 7.56 22.98 -7.22
C THR A 221 6.36 23.94 -7.24
N GLY A 222 5.45 23.83 -6.26
CA GLY A 222 4.23 24.64 -6.19
C GLY A 222 3.21 24.30 -7.28
N TYR A 223 3.21 23.06 -7.78
CA TYR A 223 2.25 22.57 -8.78
C TYR A 223 1.27 21.56 -8.17
N GLU A 224 0.05 21.58 -8.70
CA GLU A 224 -1.03 20.70 -8.29
C GLU A 224 -1.89 20.32 -9.49
N ALA A 225 -2.27 19.04 -9.59
CA ALA A 225 -3.29 18.54 -10.50
C ALA A 225 -4.54 18.23 -9.69
N ASP A 226 -5.66 18.81 -10.11
CA ASP A 226 -7.00 18.55 -9.59
C ASP A 226 -7.75 17.78 -10.68
N ILE A 227 -8.02 16.50 -10.42
CA ILE A 227 -8.48 15.52 -11.42
C ILE A 227 -9.85 14.98 -11.00
N GLU A 228 -10.86 15.31 -11.79
CA GLU A 228 -12.22 14.81 -11.63
C GLU A 228 -12.38 13.50 -12.43
N PHE A 229 -12.66 12.40 -11.73
CA PHE A 229 -13.18 11.20 -12.34
C PHE A 229 -14.70 11.33 -12.43
N LYS A 230 -15.22 11.48 -13.64
CA LYS A 230 -16.63 11.80 -13.87
C LYS A 230 -17.47 10.53 -13.77
N THR A 231 -18.36 10.51 -12.79
CA THR A 231 -19.44 9.51 -12.73
C THR A 231 -20.59 9.92 -13.63
N LYS A 232 -21.32 8.95 -14.19
CA LYS A 232 -22.48 9.28 -15.03
C LYS A 232 -23.59 9.97 -14.22
N GLY A 233 -23.93 11.20 -14.60
CA GLY A 233 -25.08 11.93 -14.05
C GLY A 233 -26.42 11.41 -14.61
N TRP A 234 -27.52 11.72 -13.92
CA TRP A 234 -28.86 11.25 -14.28
C TRP A 234 -29.38 11.82 -15.62
N VAL A 235 -28.83 12.97 -16.07
CA VAL A 235 -29.30 13.74 -17.24
C VAL A 235 -28.37 13.59 -18.46
N GLY A 236 -27.30 12.77 -18.35
CA GLY A 236 -26.30 12.58 -19.40
C GLY A 236 -24.86 12.69 -18.88
N GLY A 237 -23.91 12.23 -19.68
CA GLY A 237 -22.48 12.24 -19.36
C GLY A 237 -21.73 11.09 -20.04
N ALA A 238 -20.44 11.30 -20.30
CA ALA A 238 -19.54 10.26 -20.82
C ALA A 238 -19.11 9.34 -19.67
N TYR A 239 -19.22 8.03 -19.88
CA TYR A 239 -18.79 7.03 -18.91
C TYR A 239 -17.26 7.04 -18.83
N ASN A 240 -16.70 6.83 -17.64
CA ASN A 240 -15.25 6.76 -17.43
C ASN A 240 -14.44 7.99 -17.89
N ALA A 241 -15.08 9.14 -18.06
CA ALA A 241 -14.41 10.36 -18.47
C ALA A 241 -13.60 10.97 -17.32
N ILE A 242 -12.52 11.65 -17.67
CA ILE A 242 -11.78 12.51 -16.74
C ILE A 242 -11.89 13.97 -17.17
N GLY A 243 -11.80 14.86 -16.20
CA GLY A 243 -11.59 16.28 -16.39
C GLY A 243 -10.61 16.80 -15.34
N GLY A 244 -10.05 17.97 -15.54
CA GLY A 244 -9.17 18.54 -14.51
C GLY A 244 -8.19 19.55 -15.06
N TYR A 245 -7.36 20.06 -14.16
CA TYR A 245 -6.33 21.04 -14.52
C TYR A 245 -5.05 20.79 -13.74
N ILE A 246 -3.92 21.01 -14.39
CA ILE A 246 -2.66 21.30 -13.71
C ILE A 246 -2.60 22.80 -13.47
N ARG A 247 -2.36 23.20 -12.22
CA ARG A 247 -2.35 24.60 -11.76
C ARG A 247 -1.11 24.90 -10.92
N GLN A 248 -0.76 26.19 -10.86
CA GLN A 248 0.16 26.69 -9.85
C GLN A 248 -0.59 26.91 -8.54
N SER A 249 -0.16 26.25 -7.46
CA SER A 249 -0.89 26.23 -6.19
C SER A 249 -1.04 27.62 -5.56
N SER A 250 -0.03 28.49 -5.68
CA SER A 250 -0.02 29.81 -5.06
C SER A 250 -0.99 30.82 -5.71
N THR A 251 -1.20 30.71 -7.02
CA THR A 251 -2.01 31.67 -7.79
C THR A 251 -3.35 31.08 -8.26
N GLY A 252 -3.50 29.76 -8.22
CA GLY A 252 -4.62 29.05 -8.84
C GLY A 252 -4.60 29.10 -10.38
N ARG A 253 -3.56 29.66 -10.99
CA ARG A 253 -3.45 29.78 -12.44
C ARG A 253 -3.40 28.38 -13.08
N LYS A 254 -4.39 28.08 -13.92
CA LYS A 254 -4.44 26.86 -14.73
C LYS A 254 -3.40 26.95 -15.84
N LEU A 255 -2.61 25.89 -16.00
CA LEU A 255 -1.54 25.76 -16.98
C LEU A 255 -1.91 24.75 -18.06
N TYR A 256 -2.44 23.60 -17.65
CA TYR A 256 -2.93 22.56 -18.54
C TYR A 256 -4.35 22.13 -18.18
N GLU A 257 -5.11 21.73 -19.19
CA GLU A 257 -6.39 21.04 -19.03
C GLU A 257 -6.25 19.55 -19.35
N LEU A 258 -6.85 18.70 -18.51
CA LEU A 258 -6.87 17.24 -18.65
C LEU A 258 -8.25 16.81 -19.15
N SER A 259 -8.28 15.89 -20.11
CA SER A 259 -9.53 15.35 -20.67
C SER A 259 -9.36 13.94 -21.21
N GLY A 260 -10.45 13.27 -21.58
CA GLY A 260 -10.45 11.93 -22.16
C GLY A 260 -11.06 10.90 -21.23
N HIS A 261 -10.63 9.64 -21.33
CA HIS A 261 -11.23 8.53 -20.62
C HIS A 261 -10.15 7.68 -19.93
N TRP A 262 -10.32 7.38 -18.63
CA TRP A 262 -9.26 6.72 -17.84
C TRP A 262 -8.95 5.27 -18.28
N HIS A 263 -9.81 4.68 -19.11
CA HIS A 263 -9.65 3.35 -19.70
C HIS A 263 -9.28 3.38 -21.19
N GLY A 264 -9.05 4.56 -21.76
CA GLY A 264 -8.68 4.73 -23.17
C GLY A 264 -7.76 5.92 -23.38
N ALA A 265 -7.99 6.69 -24.44
CA ALA A 265 -7.20 7.88 -24.73
C ALA A 265 -7.49 9.03 -23.75
N MET A 266 -6.42 9.56 -23.15
CA MET A 266 -6.38 10.75 -22.30
C MET A 266 -5.49 11.81 -22.96
N TYR A 267 -5.88 13.07 -22.80
CA TYR A 267 -5.25 14.20 -23.47
C TYR A 267 -4.91 15.30 -22.47
N ILE A 268 -3.87 16.05 -22.80
CA ILE A 268 -3.45 17.25 -22.10
C ILE A 268 -3.45 18.43 -23.08
N GLN A 269 -3.97 19.58 -22.67
CA GLN A 269 -3.99 20.78 -23.47
C GLN A 269 -3.27 21.91 -22.75
N ASP A 270 -2.26 22.49 -23.40
CA ASP A 270 -1.57 23.70 -22.95
C ASP A 270 -2.51 24.89 -23.10
N LEU A 271 -2.85 25.54 -21.99
CA LEU A 271 -3.81 26.66 -22.00
C LEU A 271 -3.20 27.97 -22.51
N SER A 272 -1.87 28.07 -22.59
CA SER A 272 -1.19 29.24 -23.14
C SER A 272 -1.10 29.21 -24.67
N THR A 273 -0.99 28.02 -25.26
CA THR A 273 -0.86 27.84 -26.71
C THR A 273 -2.10 27.26 -27.38
N GLY A 274 -3.01 26.66 -26.60
CA GLY A 274 -4.15 25.91 -27.10
C GLY A 274 -3.79 24.53 -27.67
N LYS A 275 -2.51 24.13 -27.66
CA LYS A 275 -2.06 22.85 -28.22
C LYS A 275 -2.56 21.70 -27.36
N LYS A 276 -3.29 20.76 -27.99
CA LYS A 276 -3.77 19.53 -27.37
C LYS A 276 -2.96 18.33 -27.86
N GLU A 277 -2.50 17.51 -26.94
CA GLU A 277 -1.66 16.34 -27.20
C GLU A 277 -2.21 15.11 -26.47
N LEU A 278 -1.90 13.93 -27.00
CA LEU A 278 -2.18 12.67 -26.33
C LEU A 278 -1.26 12.57 -25.10
N LEU A 279 -1.85 12.41 -23.92
CA LEU A 279 -1.13 12.21 -22.67
C LEU A 279 -0.82 10.73 -22.46
N PHE A 280 -1.82 9.87 -22.59
CA PHE A 280 -1.66 8.41 -22.48
C PHE A 280 -2.83 7.72 -23.17
N ASP A 281 -2.61 6.56 -23.76
CA ASP A 281 -3.68 5.73 -24.32
C ASP A 281 -3.67 4.34 -23.67
N ALA A 282 -4.67 4.10 -22.83
CA ALA A 282 -4.84 2.85 -22.11
C ALA A 282 -5.44 1.72 -22.96
N THR A 283 -5.96 2.01 -24.16
CA THR A 283 -6.76 1.05 -24.95
C THR A 283 -5.99 -0.22 -25.28
N ASN A 284 -4.69 -0.09 -25.57
CA ASN A 284 -3.81 -1.21 -25.95
C ASN A 284 -2.57 -1.30 -25.05
N ALA A 285 -2.59 -0.58 -23.92
CA ALA A 285 -1.47 -0.56 -22.99
C ALA A 285 -1.33 -1.95 -22.34
N LYS A 286 -0.10 -2.49 -22.33
CA LYS A 286 0.20 -3.76 -21.69
C LYS A 286 0.81 -3.49 -20.31
N PRO A 287 0.14 -3.88 -19.22
CA PRO A 287 0.69 -3.64 -17.88
C PRO A 287 1.93 -4.51 -17.64
N SER A 288 2.92 -3.93 -16.99
CA SER A 288 4.03 -4.64 -16.39
C SER A 288 3.57 -5.16 -15.01
N MET A 289 3.11 -6.40 -14.98
CA MET A 289 2.60 -7.01 -13.75
C MET A 289 3.73 -7.29 -12.75
N VAL A 290 3.44 -7.09 -11.47
CA VAL A 290 4.35 -7.43 -10.37
C VAL A 290 4.67 -8.93 -10.38
N LYS A 291 5.93 -9.28 -10.13
CA LYS A 291 6.39 -10.65 -9.88
C LYS A 291 6.43 -10.90 -8.38
N ALA A 292 6.13 -12.13 -7.99
CA ALA A 292 6.23 -12.58 -6.61
C ALA A 292 7.09 -13.85 -6.55
N ARG A 293 7.60 -14.18 -5.36
CA ARG A 293 8.33 -15.43 -5.14
C ARG A 293 7.43 -16.65 -5.37
N PRO A 294 7.99 -17.82 -5.75
CA PRO A 294 7.24 -19.07 -5.85
C PRO A 294 6.42 -19.37 -4.59
N LEU A 295 5.23 -19.97 -4.76
CA LEU A 295 4.33 -20.27 -3.65
C LEU A 295 4.96 -21.18 -2.58
N GLU A 296 5.93 -22.00 -2.96
CA GLU A 296 6.66 -22.91 -2.09
C GLU A 296 7.61 -22.18 -1.13
N GLU A 297 8.06 -20.97 -1.51
CA GLU A 297 8.97 -20.12 -0.74
C GLU A 297 8.24 -19.08 0.13
N GLN A 298 6.94 -18.91 -0.11
CA GLN A 298 6.10 -17.96 0.61
C GLN A 298 5.68 -18.50 1.99
N GLY A 299 5.75 -17.63 3.00
CA GLY A 299 5.29 -17.89 4.35
C GLY A 299 3.76 -17.99 4.46
N PRO A 300 3.24 -18.49 5.59
CA PRO A 300 1.80 -18.77 5.76
C PRO A 300 0.89 -17.54 5.73
N ARG A 301 1.44 -16.33 5.95
CA ARG A 301 0.72 -15.05 5.90
C ARG A 301 1.02 -14.21 4.65
N GLU A 302 1.80 -14.75 3.72
CA GLU A 302 1.98 -14.09 2.42
C GLU A 302 0.73 -14.30 1.56
N SER A 303 0.20 -13.22 0.98
CA SER A 303 -1.13 -13.16 0.39
C SER A 303 -1.44 -14.30 -0.57
N GLN A 304 -0.52 -14.63 -1.49
CA GLN A 304 -0.79 -15.66 -2.49
C GLN A 304 -0.80 -17.06 -1.87
N LYS A 305 0.06 -17.34 -0.90
CA LYS A 305 0.06 -18.61 -0.15
C LYS A 305 -1.17 -18.75 0.74
N LEU A 306 -1.48 -17.71 1.52
CA LEU A 306 -2.61 -17.67 2.44
C LEU A 306 -3.93 -17.95 1.72
N TRP A 307 -4.14 -17.27 0.59
CA TRP A 307 -5.38 -17.33 -0.17
C TRP A 307 -5.34 -18.33 -1.33
N ASN A 308 -4.33 -19.21 -1.43
CA ASN A 308 -4.13 -20.07 -2.59
C ASN A 308 -5.34 -20.99 -2.87
N ILE A 309 -5.92 -21.61 -1.84
CA ILE A 309 -7.09 -22.49 -2.00
C ILE A 309 -8.30 -21.68 -2.46
N THR A 310 -8.65 -20.62 -1.72
CA THR A 310 -9.74 -19.69 -2.05
C THR A 310 -9.62 -19.15 -3.49
N THR A 311 -8.45 -18.64 -3.89
CA THR A 311 -8.25 -18.02 -5.20
C THR A 311 -8.33 -19.04 -6.34
N ASN A 312 -7.80 -20.26 -6.16
CA ASN A 312 -7.94 -21.34 -7.14
C ASN A 312 -9.38 -21.82 -7.28
N ALA A 313 -10.14 -21.87 -6.18
CA ALA A 313 -11.57 -22.19 -6.20
C ALA A 313 -12.38 -21.12 -6.94
N ILE A 314 -12.12 -19.82 -6.68
CA ILE A 314 -12.73 -18.70 -7.42
C ILE A 314 -12.45 -18.81 -8.92
N LYS A 315 -11.20 -19.06 -9.32
CA LYS A 315 -10.81 -19.24 -10.74
C LYS A 315 -11.54 -20.40 -11.43
N LYS A 316 -11.85 -21.46 -10.69
CA LYS A 316 -12.61 -22.64 -11.16
C LYS A 316 -14.13 -22.49 -11.02
N ALA A 317 -14.61 -21.34 -10.56
CA ALA A 317 -16.00 -21.09 -10.19
C ALA A 317 -16.58 -22.07 -9.15
N ASP A 318 -15.72 -22.69 -8.33
CA ASP A 318 -16.12 -23.57 -7.22
C ASP A 318 -16.46 -22.73 -5.99
N GLN A 319 -17.73 -22.29 -5.92
CA GLN A 319 -18.21 -21.41 -4.85
C GLN A 319 -18.19 -22.07 -3.47
N LYS A 320 -18.36 -23.40 -3.43
CA LYS A 320 -18.38 -24.15 -2.17
C LYS A 320 -17.00 -24.14 -1.54
N THR A 321 -15.99 -24.62 -2.26
CA THR A 321 -14.60 -24.65 -1.77
C THR A 321 -14.09 -23.24 -1.45
N ALA A 322 -14.43 -22.25 -2.29
CA ALA A 322 -14.04 -20.87 -2.04
C ALA A 322 -14.64 -20.33 -0.73
N THR A 323 -15.93 -20.61 -0.48
CA THR A 323 -16.62 -20.13 0.72
C THR A 323 -16.10 -20.83 1.98
N GLU A 324 -15.92 -22.15 1.93
CA GLU A 324 -15.41 -22.95 3.05
C GLU A 324 -13.99 -22.51 3.47
N ASP A 325 -13.06 -22.39 2.51
CA ASP A 325 -11.68 -21.97 2.81
C ASP A 325 -11.60 -20.51 3.26
N LYS A 326 -12.36 -19.61 2.61
CA LYS A 326 -12.44 -18.21 3.05
C LYS A 326 -12.95 -18.09 4.48
N THR A 327 -14.00 -18.85 4.82
CA THR A 327 -14.57 -18.86 6.17
C THR A 327 -13.56 -19.37 7.19
N ARG A 328 -12.84 -20.45 6.87
CA ARG A 328 -11.76 -20.99 7.72
C ARG A 328 -10.70 -19.93 8.04
N ILE A 329 -10.26 -19.15 7.04
CA ILE A 329 -9.25 -18.09 7.22
C ILE A 329 -9.83 -16.94 8.09
N GLU A 330 -11.06 -16.52 7.83
CA GLU A 330 -11.70 -15.42 8.57
C GLU A 330 -12.03 -15.82 10.02
N ASP A 331 -12.43 -17.06 10.26
CA ASP A 331 -12.70 -17.60 11.61
C ASP A 331 -11.42 -17.69 12.43
N GLU A 332 -10.31 -18.13 11.83
CA GLU A 332 -8.99 -18.11 12.46
C GLU A 332 -8.60 -16.68 12.86
N GLN A 333 -8.78 -15.71 11.96
CA GLN A 333 -8.51 -14.30 12.26
C GLN A 333 -9.38 -13.77 13.42
N ARG A 334 -10.64 -14.21 13.53
CA ARG A 334 -11.53 -13.86 14.65
C ARG A 334 -11.06 -14.49 15.96
N ARG A 335 -10.57 -15.75 15.91
CA ARG A 335 -9.97 -16.42 17.08
C ARG A 335 -8.74 -15.66 17.58
N GLU A 336 -7.80 -15.35 16.70
CA GLU A 336 -6.59 -14.58 17.06
C GLU A 336 -6.93 -13.20 17.63
N ALA A 337 -7.96 -12.54 17.07
CA ALA A 337 -8.43 -11.27 17.59
C ALA A 337 -9.03 -11.40 19.01
N ALA A 338 -9.78 -12.47 19.27
CA ALA A 338 -10.34 -12.77 20.58
C ALA A 338 -9.23 -13.10 21.61
N GLU A 339 -8.23 -13.89 21.22
CA GLU A 339 -7.08 -14.24 22.06
C GLU A 339 -6.24 -13.02 22.43
N ARG A 340 -6.07 -12.06 21.50
CA ARG A 340 -5.38 -10.80 21.76
C ARG A 340 -6.15 -9.87 22.70
N GLY A 341 -7.48 -9.96 22.74
CA GLY A 341 -8.33 -9.08 23.55
C GLY A 341 -8.14 -7.60 23.21
N GLU A 342 -7.89 -6.77 24.23
CA GLU A 342 -7.66 -5.33 24.09
C GLU A 342 -6.25 -4.96 23.61
N GLY A 343 -5.36 -5.94 23.41
CA GLY A 343 -4.00 -5.71 22.92
C GLY A 343 -3.99 -5.04 21.54
N SER A 344 -3.16 -4.01 21.36
CA SER A 344 -2.99 -3.36 20.06
C SER A 344 -2.15 -4.22 19.11
N TRP A 345 -2.55 -4.28 17.83
CA TRP A 345 -1.68 -4.83 16.79
C TRP A 345 -0.46 -3.93 16.61
N ARG A 346 0.72 -4.54 16.48
CA ARG A 346 1.91 -3.86 15.99
C ARG A 346 2.28 -4.49 14.65
N PRO A 347 2.26 -3.70 13.56
CA PRO A 347 2.73 -4.19 12.27
C PRO A 347 4.17 -4.69 12.37
N LYS A 348 4.49 -5.74 11.60
CA LYS A 348 5.82 -6.35 11.59
C LYS A 348 6.81 -5.55 10.75
N LEU A 349 6.35 -5.07 9.61
CA LEU A 349 7.19 -4.45 8.58
C LEU A 349 7.12 -2.93 8.60
N PHE A 350 6.21 -2.35 9.36
CA PHE A 350 5.98 -0.90 9.39
C PHE A 350 6.02 -0.32 10.82
N LYS A 351 6.54 0.90 10.94
CA LYS A 351 6.61 1.70 12.16
C LYS A 351 5.74 2.95 12.02
N PRO A 352 5.27 3.58 13.12
CA PRO A 352 4.46 4.78 13.02
C PRO A 352 5.18 5.85 12.19
N ALA A 353 4.44 6.49 11.28
CA ALA A 353 4.99 7.59 10.50
C ALA A 353 5.40 8.75 11.42
N PRO A 354 6.51 9.45 11.14
CA PRO A 354 6.90 10.62 11.93
C PRO A 354 5.84 11.73 11.79
N ALA A 355 5.68 12.55 12.84
CA ALA A 355 4.83 13.74 12.78
C ALA A 355 5.38 14.76 11.75
N GLY A 356 4.49 15.45 11.04
CA GLY A 356 4.85 16.47 10.03
C GLY A 356 4.01 16.35 8.76
N ASP A 357 4.54 16.85 7.64
CA ASP A 357 3.83 16.90 6.34
C ASP A 357 3.33 15.53 5.83
N GLU A 358 3.90 14.44 6.33
CA GLU A 358 3.61 13.06 5.91
C GLU A 358 2.71 12.30 6.91
N GLU A 359 2.13 13.01 7.88
CA GLU A 359 1.32 12.44 8.98
C GLU A 359 0.13 11.58 8.52
N SER A 360 -0.32 11.80 7.28
CA SER A 360 -1.43 11.07 6.68
C SER A 360 -1.13 9.60 6.36
N LEU A 361 0.15 9.18 6.34
CA LEU A 361 0.54 7.80 6.06
C LEU A 361 0.19 6.80 7.16
N ASP A 362 -0.11 7.21 8.41
CA ASP A 362 -0.21 6.35 9.63
C ASP A 362 1.09 5.56 9.94
N TRP A 363 1.68 4.87 8.95
CA TRP A 363 2.83 3.99 9.05
C TRP A 363 3.82 4.21 7.89
N ILE A 364 5.09 3.98 8.15
CA ILE A 364 6.19 3.96 7.16
C ILE A 364 7.01 2.69 7.33
N ILE A 365 7.74 2.26 6.31
CA ILE A 365 8.55 1.03 6.38
C ILE A 365 9.48 1.05 7.60
N ASN A 366 9.54 -0.05 8.34
CA ASN A 366 10.35 -0.21 9.55
C ASN A 366 11.79 -0.63 9.19
N ALA A 367 12.42 0.17 8.34
CA ALA A 367 13.81 0.00 7.94
C ALA A 367 14.40 1.37 7.63
N ASP A 368 15.72 1.49 7.81
CA ASP A 368 16.46 2.66 7.35
C ASP A 368 17.07 2.32 5.99
N VAL A 369 16.49 2.90 4.94
CA VAL A 369 17.02 2.81 3.58
C VAL A 369 17.65 4.17 3.29
N ASP A 370 18.97 4.26 3.46
CA ASP A 370 19.70 5.52 3.41
C ASP A 370 19.82 6.01 1.97
N ASP A 371 19.08 7.08 1.66
CA ASP A 371 19.00 7.70 0.35
C ASP A 371 20.30 8.37 -0.12
N LYS A 372 21.32 8.45 0.76
CA LYS A 372 22.67 8.95 0.44
C LYS A 372 23.65 7.85 0.06
N THR A 373 23.34 6.59 0.35
CA THR A 373 24.20 5.47 -0.02
C THR A 373 24.03 5.11 -1.51
N PRO A 374 25.02 4.46 -2.14
CA PRO A 374 24.87 3.96 -3.50
C PRO A 374 23.67 3.01 -3.64
N PRO A 375 23.03 2.94 -4.84
CA PRO A 375 21.86 2.07 -5.07
C PRO A 375 22.05 0.62 -4.63
N GLU A 376 23.25 0.06 -4.76
CA GLU A 376 23.58 -1.31 -4.37
C GLU A 376 23.37 -1.53 -2.86
N LYS A 377 23.78 -0.57 -2.03
CA LYS A 377 23.58 -0.61 -0.57
C LYS A 377 22.13 -0.40 -0.18
N GLN A 378 21.41 0.46 -0.89
CA GLN A 378 19.97 0.60 -0.69
C GLN A 378 19.22 -0.69 -1.03
N ILE A 379 19.63 -1.41 -2.08
CA ILE A 379 19.06 -2.71 -2.46
C ILE A 379 19.33 -3.75 -1.35
N GLU A 380 20.55 -3.86 -0.85
CA GLU A 380 20.87 -4.73 0.29
C GLU A 380 19.95 -4.44 1.50
N GLN A 381 19.77 -3.16 1.84
CA GLN A 381 18.90 -2.71 2.93
C GLN A 381 17.44 -3.11 2.71
N ILE A 382 16.91 -2.94 1.49
CA ILE A 382 15.53 -3.33 1.14
C ILE A 382 15.34 -4.84 1.22
N LEU A 383 16.28 -5.60 0.67
CA LEU A 383 16.24 -7.07 0.64
C LEU A 383 16.41 -7.70 2.03
N ALA A 384 16.92 -6.95 3.01
CA ALA A 384 16.97 -7.35 4.41
C ALA A 384 15.64 -7.15 5.17
N ILE A 385 14.68 -6.39 4.63
CA ILE A 385 13.40 -6.10 5.30
C ILE A 385 12.48 -7.33 5.29
N ALA A 386 12.31 -7.92 4.11
CA ALA A 386 11.46 -9.08 3.89
C ALA A 386 11.94 -9.83 2.62
N PRO A 387 11.68 -11.15 2.53
CA PRO A 387 11.94 -11.89 1.29
C PRO A 387 11.08 -11.38 0.13
N ILE A 388 11.73 -10.90 -0.93
CA ILE A 388 11.10 -10.31 -2.13
C ILE A 388 11.49 -11.09 -3.39
N MET A 389 12.75 -11.50 -3.50
CA MET A 389 13.32 -12.18 -4.66
C MET A 389 13.30 -13.72 -4.50
N PRO A 390 13.15 -14.49 -5.59
CA PRO A 390 13.23 -15.95 -5.53
C PRO A 390 14.50 -16.44 -4.84
N GLY A 391 14.38 -17.47 -4.01
CA GLY A 391 15.47 -18.03 -3.22
C GLY A 391 15.79 -17.28 -1.92
N GLN A 392 15.22 -16.08 -1.67
CA GLN A 392 15.33 -15.44 -0.37
C GLN A 392 14.49 -16.17 0.68
N THR A 393 15.03 -16.30 1.88
CA THR A 393 14.33 -16.87 3.04
C THR A 393 14.28 -15.86 4.18
N TYR A 394 13.30 -16.00 5.06
CA TYR A 394 13.37 -15.30 6.35
C TYR A 394 14.55 -15.89 7.11
N GLN A 395 15.57 -15.08 7.43
CA GLN A 395 16.64 -15.55 8.30
C GLN A 395 16.03 -15.90 9.67
N SER A 396 15.96 -17.18 9.99
CA SER A 396 15.60 -17.63 11.33
C SER A 396 16.71 -17.22 12.28
N GLN A 397 16.48 -16.20 13.11
CA GLN A 397 17.25 -16.03 14.34
C GLN A 397 16.92 -17.22 15.26
N GLN A 398 17.67 -18.32 15.11
CA GLN A 398 17.84 -19.25 16.22
C GLN A 398 18.76 -18.56 17.22
N PRO A 399 18.37 -18.39 18.50
CA PRO A 399 19.31 -17.93 19.50
C PRO A 399 20.42 -18.98 19.61
N GLN A 400 21.63 -18.63 19.12
CA GLN A 400 22.83 -19.38 19.47
C GLN A 400 22.98 -19.30 20.99
N GLN A 401 22.81 -20.44 21.67
CA GLN A 401 23.31 -20.59 23.04
C GLN A 401 24.83 -20.42 22.96
N SER A 402 25.29 -19.22 23.29
CA SER A 402 26.70 -18.95 23.54
C SER A 402 27.15 -19.80 24.72
N GLN A 403 27.92 -20.85 24.42
CA GLN A 403 28.70 -21.55 25.42
C GLN A 403 29.71 -20.55 26.02
N LEU A 404 29.54 -20.23 27.30
CA LEU A 404 30.52 -19.48 28.08
C LEU A 404 31.82 -20.28 28.16
N PRO A 405 32.99 -19.68 27.89
CA PRO A 405 34.26 -20.37 28.04
C PRO A 405 34.66 -20.41 29.52
N GLY A 406 34.83 -21.62 30.03
CA GLY A 406 35.68 -21.92 31.19
C GLY A 406 34.95 -22.23 32.49
N GLN A 407 34.71 -23.51 32.76
CA GLN A 407 34.85 -24.06 34.10
C GLN A 407 35.49 -25.45 34.03
N SER A 408 36.73 -25.51 34.50
CA SER A 408 37.51 -26.71 34.74
C SER A 408 36.90 -27.56 35.87
N ASN A 409 36.97 -28.89 35.67
CA ASN A 409 36.64 -29.97 36.61
C ASN A 409 36.81 -29.63 38.10
N GLY A 410 35.75 -29.89 38.88
CA GLY A 410 35.79 -29.95 40.35
C GLY A 410 34.60 -30.74 40.90
N GLN A 411 34.90 -31.79 41.67
CA GLN A 411 33.97 -32.79 42.21
C GLN A 411 32.93 -32.22 43.20
N ILE A 412 31.76 -32.86 43.22
CA ILE A 412 30.64 -32.63 44.14
C ILE A 412 30.92 -33.27 45.51
N PRO A 413 30.59 -32.60 46.64
CA PRO A 413 30.14 -33.28 47.85
C PRO A 413 28.67 -32.93 48.22
N PRO A 414 27.97 -33.81 48.98
CA PRO A 414 26.51 -33.79 49.15
C PRO A 414 26.02 -32.84 50.27
N PRO A 415 24.69 -32.60 50.41
CA PRO A 415 24.16 -31.42 51.09
C PRO A 415 23.98 -31.63 52.60
N VAL A 416 24.04 -30.52 53.34
CA VAL A 416 23.65 -30.41 54.75
C VAL A 416 22.59 -29.31 54.88
N GLN A 417 21.41 -29.67 55.38
CA GLN A 417 20.38 -28.76 55.94
C GLN A 417 20.58 -28.65 57.47
N PRO A 418 19.84 -27.84 58.28
CA PRO A 418 18.80 -26.82 58.01
C PRO A 418 18.96 -25.51 58.85
N ALA A 419 18.06 -24.52 58.69
CA ALA A 419 17.25 -23.93 59.78
C ALA A 419 16.42 -22.69 59.34
N GLN A 420 15.20 -22.59 59.89
CA GLN A 420 14.16 -21.58 59.64
C GLN A 420 14.43 -20.23 60.34
N PRO A 421 13.86 -19.09 59.86
CA PRO A 421 13.87 -17.84 60.61
C PRO A 421 12.54 -17.56 61.35
N ALA A 422 12.65 -17.05 62.58
CA ALA A 422 11.57 -16.43 63.34
C ALA A 422 11.68 -14.89 63.29
N GLN A 423 10.53 -14.20 63.21
CA GLN A 423 10.35 -12.75 63.41
C GLN A 423 9.93 -12.47 64.88
N PRO A 424 9.55 -11.23 65.33
CA PRO A 424 9.83 -9.83 64.92
C PRO A 424 10.19 -8.90 66.12
N ALA A 425 10.52 -7.61 65.90
CA ALA A 425 9.97 -6.46 66.69
C ALA A 425 10.48 -5.04 66.24
N LEU A 426 9.51 -4.19 65.90
CA LEU A 426 9.27 -2.77 66.30
C LEU A 426 10.28 -1.61 66.03
N GLN A 427 9.93 -0.75 65.04
CA GLN A 427 9.68 0.73 65.03
C GLN A 427 10.52 1.72 65.90
N PRO A 428 10.51 3.08 65.67
CA PRO A 428 9.78 3.91 64.68
C PRO A 428 10.54 5.14 64.03
N GLN A 429 9.95 5.64 62.93
CA GLN A 429 9.68 7.05 62.50
C GLN A 429 10.74 8.19 62.57
N GLN A 430 10.85 8.96 61.48
CA GLN A 430 10.58 10.42 61.38
C GLN A 430 10.76 10.93 59.92
N ARG A 431 9.67 11.41 59.26
CA ARG A 431 9.30 12.82 58.93
C ARG A 431 10.26 13.59 57.99
N VAL A 432 9.91 13.76 56.71
CA VAL A 432 9.20 14.90 56.05
C VAL A 432 10.04 16.18 55.91
N GLY A 433 10.26 16.64 54.67
CA GLY A 433 10.61 18.04 54.38
C GLY A 433 11.27 18.29 53.00
N PRO A 434 10.70 19.13 52.11
CA PRO A 434 11.09 19.29 50.70
C PRO A 434 12.06 20.47 50.47
N VAL A 435 12.51 20.70 49.20
CA VAL A 435 12.93 21.97 48.53
C VAL A 435 13.79 21.58 47.30
N ALA A 436 13.33 21.71 46.05
CA ALA A 436 13.22 22.86 45.14
C ALA A 436 14.39 22.99 44.13
N LEU A 437 14.00 23.40 42.92
CA LEU A 437 14.74 23.57 41.67
C LEU A 437 16.03 24.40 41.76
N GLN A 438 17.01 24.06 40.91
CA GLN A 438 17.86 25.04 40.22
C GLN A 438 18.49 24.48 38.94
N SER A 439 18.95 25.43 38.12
CA SER A 439 19.00 25.47 36.67
C SER A 439 20.40 25.35 36.06
N GLN A 440 20.44 24.99 34.77
CA GLN A 440 21.43 25.36 33.72
C GLN A 440 22.89 24.91 33.88
N GLN A 441 23.44 24.29 32.82
CA GLN A 441 24.59 24.83 32.05
C GLN A 441 24.98 23.92 30.88
N THR A 442 25.17 24.53 29.71
CA THR A 442 25.91 24.03 28.54
C THR A 442 27.41 24.30 28.73
N PRO A 443 28.30 23.53 28.06
CA PRO A 443 29.10 24.18 27.01
C PRO A 443 29.44 23.29 25.78
N GLN A 444 29.66 23.95 24.64
CA GLN A 444 30.33 23.46 23.41
C GLN A 444 31.87 23.69 23.50
N PRO A 445 32.67 23.48 22.43
CA PRO A 445 32.95 22.26 21.65
C PRO A 445 34.47 21.98 21.60
N LEU A 446 34.90 20.80 21.11
CA LEU A 446 36.31 20.57 20.74
C LEU A 446 36.41 20.00 19.32
N SER A 447 37.24 20.69 18.55
CA SER A 447 37.73 20.37 17.21
C SER A 447 38.90 19.39 17.28
N GLN A 448 39.05 18.50 16.29
CA GLN A 448 40.25 18.37 15.44
C GLN A 448 40.26 17.13 14.53
N GLN A 449 40.64 17.41 13.28
CA GLN A 449 41.54 16.67 12.38
C GLN A 449 41.12 15.37 11.66
N TYR A 450 41.51 15.38 10.39
CA TYR A 450 41.34 14.38 9.33
C TYR A 450 42.66 13.66 9.09
N GLN A 451 42.62 12.33 8.84
CA GLN A 451 43.42 11.51 7.90
C GLN A 451 43.51 10.03 8.39
N PRO A 452 43.82 9.02 7.55
CA PRO A 452 43.08 8.49 6.39
C PRO A 452 42.74 6.98 6.55
N HIS A 453 41.95 6.45 5.61
CA HIS A 453 41.47 5.07 5.41
C HIS A 453 42.09 3.89 6.19
N THR A 454 41.21 3.11 6.84
CA THR A 454 41.38 1.67 7.10
C THR A 454 40.07 0.92 6.81
N VAL A 455 40.23 -0.29 6.28
CA VAL A 455 39.24 -1.30 5.90
C VAL A 455 38.10 -1.45 6.91
N GLY A 456 36.87 -1.60 6.40
CA GLY A 456 35.61 -1.59 7.16
C GLY A 456 35.62 -2.48 8.38
N GLY A 457 35.55 -1.86 9.56
CA GLY A 457 35.27 -2.55 10.82
C GLY A 457 33.79 -2.91 10.94
N PRO A 458 33.44 -3.79 11.88
CA PRO A 458 32.10 -4.32 11.99
C PRO A 458 31.07 -3.25 12.35
N ILE A 459 29.93 -3.26 11.67
CA ILE A 459 28.80 -2.34 11.95
C ILE A 459 28.15 -2.78 13.26
N LYS A 460 27.87 -1.82 14.14
CA LYS A 460 27.16 -2.06 15.39
C LYS A 460 25.72 -1.55 15.35
N ARG A 461 24.75 -2.39 15.73
CA ARG A 461 23.34 -2.02 15.93
C ARG A 461 23.00 -2.13 17.41
N THR A 462 22.21 -1.21 17.95
CA THR A 462 21.58 -1.37 19.27
C THR A 462 20.09 -1.61 19.09
N ASP A 463 19.55 -2.68 19.68
CA ASP A 463 18.12 -2.97 19.63
C ASP A 463 17.32 -2.12 20.65
N SER A 464 16.00 -2.22 20.59
CA SER A 464 15.08 -1.49 21.49
C SER A 464 15.11 -1.98 22.95
N LEU A 465 15.91 -3.00 23.26
CA LEU A 465 16.16 -3.53 24.60
C LEU A 465 17.56 -3.16 25.12
N GLY A 466 18.38 -2.48 24.30
CA GLY A 466 19.73 -2.01 24.66
C GLY A 466 20.87 -2.97 24.30
N ASN A 467 20.62 -4.02 23.51
CA ASN A 467 21.64 -4.99 23.13
C ASN A 467 22.42 -4.53 21.89
N GLU A 468 23.75 -4.59 21.94
CA GLU A 468 24.63 -4.30 20.79
C GLU A 468 24.90 -5.57 19.96
N GLU A 469 24.57 -5.54 18.68
CA GLU A 469 24.92 -6.55 17.67
C GLU A 469 26.07 -6.05 16.79
N THR A 470 26.99 -6.92 16.38
CA THR A 470 28.20 -6.60 15.59
C THR A 470 28.23 -7.48 14.34
N PHE A 471 28.30 -6.90 13.14
CA PHE A 471 28.25 -7.62 11.85
C PHE A 471 29.64 -7.79 11.22
N ILE A 472 29.96 -8.97 10.66
CA ILE A 472 31.17 -9.21 9.82
C ILE A 472 30.72 -9.79 8.48
N ASP A 473 31.27 -9.26 7.39
CA ASP A 473 30.97 -9.64 6.00
C ASP A 473 31.39 -11.08 5.68
N ALA A 474 30.65 -11.74 4.79
CA ALA A 474 30.99 -13.08 4.28
C ALA A 474 31.79 -12.99 2.96
N GLU A 475 32.90 -12.25 2.97
CA GLU A 475 34.04 -12.45 2.06
C GLU A 475 35.37 -12.35 2.84
N SER A 476 35.47 -13.20 3.87
CA SER A 476 36.74 -13.62 4.48
C SER A 476 36.69 -15.10 4.82
#